data_AF-A0AAV1EIK9-F1
#
_entry.id   AF-A0AAV1EIK9-F1
#
_cell.length_a   1.000
_cell.length_b   1.000
_cell.length_c   1.000
_cell.angle_alpha   90.00
_cell.angle_beta   90.00
_cell.angle_gamma   90.00
#
_symmetry.space_group_name_H-M   'P 1'
#
loop_
_entity.id
_entity.type
_entity.pdbx_description
1 polymer ?
#
loop_
_entity_poly.entity_id
_entity_poly.type
_entity_poly.pdbx_seq_one_letter_code
_entity_poly.pdbx_strand_id
1 'polypeptide(L)'
;MISALLLSAALVTGFIATSSEDSTGWNFTVVFPENIAFYYPNRPYNRVYITSLTNETKIYIKTHVVDTSKTLSAGQTEDFLYNERLELRRSNYSNVTLRITSNQRVTIHAISLKSTSIQTVLVIPNHKLGTEYFIPPVPPIQGTTVNVTERQHFRLIIVNTNQMNEVTVKAKHPQKLSLHPDQVAQVFITDDTYQSVKADHPITVIFGHTCAIYFNCTCSLLYTMLSPASQTPLKFYIPTVVVKGAETKTSLLLSNKTTTEVKMFDLGLPVVETAGTAILFHAGLLLKLIPVTDFAACYFINFLPNVDNFAVILVHKNHIDGVHMGSSPLKTTDWERLTGTDYVSTKVKLTPDKRLIWHSLTIMAVYFQGRRNQSRFGNPAAVLSKSPDYRGCISSPENLTIGSDAMSWPESVQYCRKQKMELISLSNSDHQRQIYDKIQQAMNPSPQEMWIGMRRSSLNTEWSWLNKNLVNDTNWAENEPGAVEEGHCVVMSANSTGKGFVWSDKECCEKAYPVCYIPPILISF
;
A
#
# COMPACT_ATOMS: atom_id res chain seq x y z
N MET A 1 35.37 8.57 -53.56
CA MET A 1 33.93 8.52 -53.23
C MET A 1 33.63 7.19 -52.56
N ILE A 2 33.73 7.10 -51.23
CA ILE A 2 33.06 6.08 -50.41
C ILE A 2 32.65 6.78 -49.12
N SER A 3 31.35 6.81 -48.86
CA SER A 3 30.68 7.54 -47.78
C SER A 3 30.91 6.92 -46.40
N ALA A 4 30.98 7.80 -45.41
CA ALA A 4 30.95 7.49 -43.99
C ALA A 4 29.58 6.93 -43.55
N LEU A 5 29.59 5.90 -42.71
CA LEU A 5 28.46 5.52 -41.85
C LEU A 5 28.86 5.75 -40.39
N LEU A 6 28.31 6.82 -39.81
CA LEU A 6 28.21 7.02 -38.37
C LEU A 6 27.06 6.14 -37.86
N LEU A 7 27.37 5.13 -37.03
CA LEU A 7 26.36 4.48 -36.18
C LEU A 7 26.14 5.37 -34.95
N SER A 8 25.03 6.12 -34.95
CA SER A 8 24.49 6.73 -33.75
C SER A 8 23.75 5.67 -32.93
N ALA A 9 24.34 5.24 -31.82
CA ALA A 9 23.62 4.50 -30.79
C ALA A 9 22.71 5.49 -30.04
N ALA A 10 21.44 5.58 -30.48
CA ALA A 10 20.41 6.26 -29.72
C ALA A 10 20.14 5.46 -28.44
N LEU A 11 20.59 5.97 -27.29
CA LEU A 11 20.05 5.55 -25.99
C LEU A 11 18.55 5.85 -25.99
N VAL A 12 17.74 4.82 -26.21
CA VAL A 12 16.33 4.86 -25.85
C VAL A 12 16.27 4.81 -24.33
N THR A 13 16.28 5.98 -23.70
CA THR A 13 15.81 6.13 -22.32
C THR A 13 14.30 5.96 -22.32
N GLY A 14 13.88 4.70 -22.45
CA GLY A 14 12.53 4.29 -22.09
C GLY A 14 12.39 4.50 -20.59
N PHE A 15 11.76 5.61 -20.20
CA PHE A 15 11.08 5.67 -18.91
C PHE A 15 10.00 4.58 -18.93
N ILE A 16 10.35 3.38 -18.47
CA ILE A 16 9.36 2.47 -17.94
C ILE A 16 8.75 3.24 -16.76
N ALA A 17 7.48 3.60 -16.89
CA ALA A 17 6.69 4.06 -15.77
C ALA A 17 6.69 2.93 -14.73
N THR A 18 7.65 2.97 -13.80
CA THR A 18 7.63 2.15 -12.60
C THR A 18 6.39 2.59 -11.84
N SER A 19 5.35 1.75 -11.84
CA SER A 19 4.12 2.03 -11.12
C SER A 19 4.44 2.16 -9.64
N SER A 20 4.46 3.39 -9.11
CA SER A 20 4.71 3.66 -7.70
C SER A 20 3.46 3.29 -6.90
N GLU A 21 3.24 2.01 -6.66
CA GLU A 21 1.98 1.48 -6.16
C GLU A 21 2.02 1.18 -4.65
N ASP A 22 1.98 2.24 -3.85
CA ASP A 22 1.47 2.20 -2.48
C ASP A 22 -0.02 2.64 -2.44
N SER A 23 -0.73 2.62 -1.31
CA SER A 23 -2.09 3.17 -1.22
C SER A 23 -2.11 4.64 -0.79
N THR A 24 -0.97 5.30 -0.91
CA THR A 24 -0.71 6.61 -0.33
C THR A 24 -0.77 7.69 -1.42
N GLY A 25 -1.02 8.93 -1.02
CA GLY A 25 -1.07 10.05 -1.95
C GLY A 25 -1.30 11.38 -1.28
N TRP A 26 -1.54 12.42 -2.07
CA TRP A 26 -1.66 13.81 -1.63
C TRP A 26 -2.97 14.48 -2.04
N ASN A 27 -3.83 13.80 -2.82
CA ASN A 27 -5.10 14.35 -3.30
C ASN A 27 -6.12 13.22 -3.40
N PHE A 28 -7.26 13.40 -2.74
CA PHE A 28 -8.33 12.40 -2.64
C PHE A 28 -9.68 13.09 -2.75
N THR A 29 -10.61 12.42 -3.41
CA THR A 29 -12.03 12.77 -3.40
C THR A 29 -12.82 11.67 -2.69
N VAL A 30 -13.51 12.03 -1.61
CA VAL A 30 -14.29 11.12 -0.79
C VAL A 30 -15.78 11.43 -0.94
N VAL A 31 -16.60 10.40 -1.01
CA VAL A 31 -18.05 10.50 -1.02
C VAL A 31 -18.65 9.43 -0.09
N PHE A 32 -19.77 9.74 0.54
CA PHE A 32 -20.50 8.81 1.39
C PHE A 32 -21.81 8.40 0.72
N PRO A 33 -21.96 7.13 0.28
CA PRO A 33 -23.22 6.61 -0.22
C PRO A 33 -24.35 6.73 0.81
N GLU A 34 -25.59 6.81 0.33
CA GLU A 34 -26.78 6.76 1.19
C GLU A 34 -26.76 5.50 2.07
N ASN A 35 -26.68 5.66 3.39
CA ASN A 35 -26.69 4.56 4.33
C ASN A 35 -28.12 4.34 4.86
N ILE A 36 -28.70 3.15 4.62
CA ILE A 36 -30.08 2.77 4.96
C ILE A 36 -31.12 3.55 4.13
N ALA A 37 -31.40 4.80 4.50
CA ALA A 37 -32.34 5.71 3.84
C ALA A 37 -32.21 7.13 4.39
N PHE A 38 -32.46 8.16 3.57
CA PHE A 38 -32.40 9.56 4.01
C PHE A 38 -33.40 9.93 5.13
N TYR A 39 -34.54 9.24 5.23
CA TYR A 39 -35.58 9.48 6.25
C TYR A 39 -35.42 8.64 7.52
N TYR A 40 -34.40 7.79 7.59
CA TYR A 40 -34.18 6.95 8.78
C TYR A 40 -33.90 7.82 10.02
N PRO A 41 -34.48 7.50 11.20
CA PRO A 41 -34.49 8.42 12.35
C PRO A 41 -33.10 8.70 12.94
N ASN A 42 -32.16 7.76 12.84
CA ASN A 42 -30.78 7.99 13.27
C ASN A 42 -30.00 8.72 12.18
N ARG A 43 -29.33 9.80 12.58
CA ARG A 43 -28.41 10.56 11.72
C ARG A 43 -27.17 9.73 11.38
N PRO A 44 -26.61 9.87 10.17
CA PRO A 44 -25.34 9.25 9.82
C PRO A 44 -24.19 9.88 10.61
N TYR A 45 -23.16 9.09 10.89
CA TYR A 45 -21.98 9.46 11.67
C TYR A 45 -20.73 9.08 10.89
N ASN A 46 -20.62 9.65 9.68
CA ASN A 46 -19.56 9.33 8.73
C ASN A 46 -18.24 9.95 9.18
N ARG A 47 -17.14 9.21 9.00
CA ARG A 47 -15.82 9.60 9.49
C ARG A 47 -14.79 9.39 8.39
N VAL A 48 -13.77 10.23 8.39
CA VAL A 48 -12.58 10.03 7.56
C VAL A 48 -11.36 9.99 8.46
N TYR A 49 -10.67 8.87 8.42
CA TYR A 49 -9.39 8.71 9.11
C TYR A 49 -8.28 9.06 8.12
N ILE A 50 -7.46 10.05 8.49
CA ILE A 50 -6.32 10.52 7.70
C ILE A 50 -5.07 10.19 8.46
N THR A 51 -4.22 9.32 7.91
CA THR A 51 -2.95 8.94 8.55
C THR A 51 -1.76 9.49 7.79
N SER A 52 -0.90 10.23 8.49
CA SER A 52 0.35 10.78 7.98
C SER A 52 1.50 9.79 8.12
N LEU A 53 2.36 9.74 7.10
CA LEU A 53 3.54 8.87 7.10
C LEU A 53 4.82 9.61 7.51
N THR A 54 4.79 10.94 7.47
CA THR A 54 5.91 11.82 7.77
C THR A 54 5.50 12.91 8.75
N ASN A 55 6.48 13.49 9.45
CA ASN A 55 6.27 14.66 10.29
C ASN A 55 5.88 15.89 9.45
N GLU A 56 5.27 16.87 10.12
CA GLU A 56 4.87 18.15 9.52
C GLU A 56 3.96 18.00 8.29
N THR A 57 3.15 16.95 8.30
CA THR A 57 2.18 16.68 7.24
C THR A 57 0.99 17.60 7.42
N LYS A 58 0.87 18.60 6.55
CA LYS A 58 -0.27 19.52 6.49
C LYS A 58 -1.35 18.91 5.62
N ILE A 59 -2.55 18.80 6.17
CA ILE A 59 -3.73 18.34 5.46
C ILE A 59 -4.72 19.48 5.32
N TYR A 60 -5.39 19.53 4.19
CA TYR A 60 -6.44 20.48 3.86
C TYR A 60 -7.67 19.71 3.43
N ILE A 61 -8.77 19.96 4.11
CA ILE A 61 -10.04 19.30 3.90
C ILE A 61 -11.01 20.37 3.43
N LYS A 62 -11.43 20.26 2.18
CA LYS A 62 -12.33 21.19 1.52
C LYS A 62 -13.66 20.54 1.25
N THR A 63 -14.72 21.25 1.60
CA THR A 63 -16.11 20.87 1.30
C THR A 63 -16.85 22.06 0.72
N HIS A 64 -18.10 21.87 0.32
CA HIS A 64 -18.94 22.99 -0.13
C HIS A 64 -19.30 23.98 0.99
N VAL A 65 -19.08 23.63 2.26
CA VAL A 65 -19.57 24.40 3.42
C VAL A 65 -18.45 24.79 4.38
N VAL A 66 -17.44 23.94 4.54
CA VAL A 66 -16.36 24.10 5.52
C VAL A 66 -15.03 23.71 4.91
N ASP A 67 -14.03 24.56 5.11
CA ASP A 67 -12.62 24.28 4.85
C ASP A 67 -11.89 24.18 6.19
N THR A 68 -11.12 23.10 6.38
CA THR A 68 -10.36 22.84 7.60
C THR A 68 -8.94 22.43 7.23
N SER A 69 -7.97 22.80 8.06
CA SER A 69 -6.60 22.31 7.92
C SER A 69 -6.05 21.84 9.25
N LYS A 70 -5.12 20.89 9.21
CA LYS A 70 -4.43 20.38 10.39
C LYS A 70 -3.01 19.97 10.03
N THR A 71 -2.09 20.06 10.97
CA THR A 71 -0.74 19.51 10.84
C THR A 71 -0.66 18.24 11.68
N LEU A 72 -0.14 17.17 11.08
CA LEU A 72 -0.02 15.85 11.69
C LEU A 72 1.46 15.42 11.79
N SER A 73 1.77 14.71 12.86
CA SER A 73 3.05 14.02 13.04
C SER A 73 3.08 12.67 12.32
N ALA A 74 4.25 12.09 12.09
CA ALA A 74 4.35 10.75 11.50
C ALA A 74 3.58 9.72 12.35
N GLY A 75 2.74 8.90 11.71
CA GLY A 75 1.92 7.89 12.38
C GLY A 75 0.67 8.36 13.08
N GLN A 76 0.47 9.67 13.13
CA GLN A 76 -0.76 10.22 13.66
C GLN A 76 -1.91 9.94 12.68
N THR A 77 -2.97 9.34 13.22
CA THR A 77 -4.25 9.21 12.53
C THR A 77 -5.19 10.27 13.08
N GLU A 78 -5.60 11.19 12.23
CA GLU A 78 -6.63 12.16 12.56
C GLU A 78 -8.00 11.65 12.17
N ASP A 79 -8.96 11.83 13.08
CA ASP A 79 -10.32 11.35 12.95
C ASP A 79 -11.27 12.52 12.73
N PHE A 80 -11.64 12.74 11.47
CA PHE A 80 -12.58 13.78 11.11
C PHE A 80 -14.00 13.24 11.13
N LEU A 81 -14.77 13.67 12.13
CA LEU A 81 -16.20 13.48 12.16
C LEU A 81 -16.87 14.40 11.14
N TYR A 82 -17.70 13.83 10.26
CA TYR A 82 -18.38 14.58 9.21
C TYR A 82 -19.92 14.59 9.39
N ASN A 83 -20.53 15.76 9.15
CA ASN A 83 -21.96 16.06 9.29
C ASN A 83 -22.85 15.40 8.21
N GLU A 84 -24.13 15.17 8.52
CA GLU A 84 -25.18 14.53 7.70
C GLU A 84 -25.40 15.13 6.31
N ARG A 85 -24.94 16.36 6.07
CA ARG A 85 -25.08 17.05 4.78
C ARG A 85 -24.23 16.46 3.66
N LEU A 86 -23.29 15.57 3.95
CA LEU A 86 -22.45 14.92 2.92
C LEU A 86 -22.79 13.45 2.60
N GLU A 87 -23.87 12.91 3.16
CA GLU A 87 -24.42 11.65 2.66
C GLU A 87 -25.16 11.91 1.33
N LEU A 88 -24.86 11.12 0.30
CA LEU A 88 -25.59 11.20 -0.97
C LEU A 88 -27.08 10.92 -0.74
N ARG A 89 -27.92 11.65 -1.47
CA ARG A 89 -29.38 11.45 -1.49
C ARG A 89 -29.81 10.82 -2.80
N ARG A 90 -31.10 10.61 -2.99
CA ARG A 90 -31.68 10.01 -4.21
C ARG A 90 -31.76 10.98 -5.39
N SER A 91 -30.66 11.64 -5.71
CA SER A 91 -30.54 12.49 -6.90
C SER A 91 -29.58 11.86 -7.89
N ASN A 92 -29.89 11.97 -9.19
CA ASN A 92 -29.00 11.46 -10.24
C ASN A 92 -27.64 12.16 -10.22
N TYR A 93 -27.62 13.44 -9.85
CA TYR A 93 -26.40 14.23 -9.70
C TYR A 93 -26.31 14.83 -8.30
N SER A 94 -25.08 15.03 -7.83
CA SER A 94 -24.82 15.66 -6.54
C SER A 94 -23.48 16.40 -6.56
N ASN A 95 -23.43 17.55 -5.90
CA ASN A 95 -22.19 18.29 -5.64
C ASN A 95 -21.80 18.07 -4.18
N VAL A 96 -21.84 16.81 -3.73
CA VAL A 96 -21.55 16.43 -2.35
C VAL A 96 -20.31 15.56 -2.38
N THR A 97 -19.16 16.21 -2.25
CA THR A 97 -17.84 15.58 -2.21
C THR A 97 -16.99 16.23 -1.14
N LEU A 98 -16.05 15.46 -0.63
CA LEU A 98 -15.03 15.87 0.31
C LEU A 98 -13.69 15.79 -0.39
N ARG A 99 -13.03 16.93 -0.58
CA ARG A 99 -11.71 16.98 -1.18
C ARG A 99 -10.65 17.08 -0.10
N ILE A 100 -9.70 16.16 -0.13
CA ILE A 100 -8.62 16.11 0.85
C ILE A 100 -7.31 16.25 0.11
N THR A 101 -6.54 17.28 0.42
CA THR A 101 -5.19 17.47 -0.10
C THR A 101 -4.15 17.51 1.01
N SER A 102 -2.91 17.18 0.69
CA SER A 102 -1.80 17.23 1.63
C SER A 102 -0.49 17.61 0.94
N ASN A 103 0.46 18.16 1.69
CA ASN A 103 1.84 18.39 1.22
C ASN A 103 2.71 17.13 1.25
N GLN A 104 2.26 16.06 1.92
CA GLN A 104 2.98 14.80 2.06
C GLN A 104 2.06 13.61 1.76
N ARG A 105 2.65 12.42 1.60
CA ARG A 105 1.88 11.19 1.38
C ARG A 105 1.10 10.82 2.65
N VAL A 106 -0.21 10.64 2.48
CA VAL A 106 -1.15 10.18 3.51
C VAL A 106 -1.97 8.99 3.01
N THR A 107 -2.60 8.26 3.93
CA THR A 107 -3.64 7.26 3.62
C THR A 107 -4.99 7.74 4.14
N ILE A 108 -6.05 7.46 3.38
CA ILE A 108 -7.41 7.90 3.70
C ILE A 108 -8.33 6.68 3.85
N HIS A 109 -8.94 6.52 5.01
CA HIS A 109 -9.89 5.44 5.32
C HIS A 109 -11.25 6.04 5.65
N ALA A 110 -12.23 5.84 4.77
CA ALA A 110 -13.58 6.35 4.94
C ALA A 110 -14.44 5.32 5.67
N ILE A 111 -15.20 5.78 6.67
CA ILE A 111 -16.04 4.97 7.53
C ILE A 111 -17.47 5.50 7.45
N SER A 112 -18.38 4.70 6.92
CA SER A 112 -19.80 5.02 6.84
C SER A 112 -20.53 4.37 8.02
N LEU A 113 -21.18 5.17 8.87
CA LEU A 113 -21.86 4.67 10.09
C LEU A 113 -23.27 5.24 10.19
N LYS A 114 -24.27 4.38 10.45
CA LYS A 114 -25.63 4.83 10.77
C LYS A 114 -26.36 3.74 11.55
N SER A 115 -26.74 4.03 12.80
CA SER A 115 -27.29 3.02 13.72
C SER A 115 -26.34 1.81 13.83
N THR A 116 -26.78 0.62 13.43
CA THR A 116 -26.00 -0.63 13.38
C THR A 116 -25.23 -0.83 12.06
N SER A 117 -25.57 -0.08 11.01
CA SER A 117 -24.93 -0.17 9.70
C SER A 117 -23.54 0.45 9.72
N ILE A 118 -22.53 -0.33 9.33
CA ILE A 118 -21.15 0.11 9.22
C ILE A 118 -20.51 -0.48 7.96
N GLN A 119 -19.80 0.34 7.21
CA GLN A 119 -18.97 -0.05 6.08
C GLN A 119 -17.71 0.82 6.06
N THR A 120 -16.64 0.26 5.50
CA THR A 120 -15.36 0.96 5.40
C THR A 120 -14.74 0.79 4.04
N VAL A 121 -14.03 1.81 3.58
CA VAL A 121 -13.29 1.73 2.32
C VAL A 121 -11.98 2.49 2.40
N LEU A 122 -10.91 1.86 1.92
CA LEU A 122 -9.65 2.53 1.66
C LEU A 122 -9.80 3.37 0.39
N VAL A 123 -9.63 4.69 0.52
CA VAL A 123 -9.84 5.62 -0.59
C VAL A 123 -8.61 5.63 -1.50
N ILE A 124 -8.85 5.47 -2.80
CA ILE A 124 -7.80 5.49 -3.83
C ILE A 124 -7.38 6.94 -4.10
N PRO A 125 -6.07 7.28 -4.08
CA PRO A 125 -5.59 8.61 -4.45
C PRO A 125 -5.96 9.00 -5.89
N ASN A 126 -6.26 10.28 -6.14
CA ASN A 126 -6.75 10.75 -7.43
C ASN A 126 -5.78 10.47 -8.60
N HIS A 127 -4.46 10.45 -8.35
CA HIS A 127 -3.44 10.15 -9.37
C HIS A 127 -3.34 8.65 -9.72
N LYS A 128 -4.03 7.77 -8.98
CA LYS A 128 -4.10 6.32 -9.23
C LYS A 128 -5.47 5.89 -9.78
N LEU A 129 -6.35 6.85 -10.05
CA LEU A 129 -7.63 6.59 -10.68
C LEU A 129 -7.44 6.34 -12.18
N GLY A 130 -8.31 5.51 -12.75
CA GLY A 130 -8.34 5.22 -14.17
C GLY A 130 -9.51 5.85 -14.89
N THR A 131 -9.57 5.60 -16.19
CA THR A 131 -10.62 6.06 -17.10
C THR A 131 -11.59 4.95 -17.52
N GLU A 132 -11.29 3.69 -17.24
CA GLU A 132 -12.13 2.53 -17.56
C GLU A 132 -12.28 1.63 -16.32
N TYR A 133 -13.50 1.16 -16.07
CA TYR A 133 -13.83 0.27 -14.96
C TYR A 133 -14.81 -0.81 -15.44
N PHE A 134 -14.55 -2.08 -15.13
CA PHE A 134 -15.49 -3.18 -15.42
C PHE A 134 -16.46 -3.40 -14.27
N ILE A 135 -17.76 -3.33 -14.58
CA ILE A 135 -18.84 -3.39 -13.60
C ILE A 135 -19.05 -4.86 -13.18
N PRO A 136 -18.97 -5.20 -11.88
CA PRO A 136 -19.27 -6.55 -11.41
C PRO A 136 -20.77 -6.87 -11.54
N PRO A 137 -21.13 -8.16 -11.67
CA PRO A 137 -22.53 -8.57 -11.65
C PRO A 137 -23.18 -8.25 -10.30
N VAL A 138 -24.49 -8.01 -10.32
CA VAL A 138 -25.26 -7.77 -9.10
C VAL A 138 -25.46 -9.11 -8.36
N PRO A 139 -25.01 -9.25 -7.10
CA PRO A 139 -25.23 -10.46 -6.34
C PRO A 139 -26.70 -10.61 -5.93
N PRO A 140 -27.18 -11.85 -5.72
CA PRO A 140 -28.50 -12.06 -5.11
C PRO A 140 -28.51 -11.52 -3.67
N ILE A 141 -29.50 -10.68 -3.34
CA ILE A 141 -29.72 -10.16 -1.98
C ILE A 141 -30.96 -10.84 -1.39
N GLN A 142 -30.87 -11.34 -0.15
CA GLN A 142 -32.02 -11.87 0.57
C GLN A 142 -32.92 -10.75 1.10
N GLY A 143 -34.25 -10.91 0.98
CA GLY A 143 -35.23 -9.99 1.61
C GLY A 143 -35.61 -8.75 0.77
N THR A 144 -35.25 -8.72 -0.51
CA THR A 144 -35.74 -7.71 -1.46
C THR A 144 -37.22 -7.95 -1.76
N THR A 145 -38.10 -7.20 -1.12
CA THR A 145 -39.50 -7.07 -1.52
C THR A 145 -39.59 -5.97 -2.58
N VAL A 146 -40.23 -6.28 -3.71
CA VAL A 146 -40.34 -5.40 -4.90
C VAL A 146 -40.95 -4.02 -4.58
N ASN A 147 -41.69 -3.92 -3.46
CA ASN A 147 -42.44 -2.74 -3.03
C ASN A 147 -41.66 -1.72 -2.17
N VAL A 148 -40.37 -1.92 -1.89
CA VAL A 148 -39.57 -0.98 -1.06
C VAL A 148 -38.45 -0.37 -1.91
N THR A 149 -38.61 0.90 -2.29
CA THR A 149 -37.72 1.61 -3.23
C THR A 149 -36.23 1.61 -2.84
N GLU A 150 -35.92 1.58 -1.54
CA GLU A 150 -34.57 1.51 -0.97
C GLU A 150 -33.88 0.17 -1.24
N ARG A 151 -34.65 -0.87 -1.56
CA ARG A 151 -34.24 -2.27 -1.67
C ARG A 151 -34.16 -2.77 -3.11
N GLN A 152 -34.33 -1.89 -4.08
CA GLN A 152 -34.53 -2.32 -5.47
C GLN A 152 -33.22 -2.59 -6.21
N HIS A 153 -32.26 -1.66 -6.22
CA HIS A 153 -31.14 -1.73 -7.16
C HIS A 153 -29.80 -1.37 -6.52
N PHE A 154 -28.75 -2.11 -6.92
CA PHE A 154 -27.38 -1.65 -6.78
C PHE A 154 -27.19 -0.35 -7.57
N ARG A 155 -26.21 0.45 -7.14
CA ARG A 155 -25.87 1.72 -7.75
C ARG A 155 -24.40 1.75 -8.11
N LEU A 156 -24.12 2.40 -9.23
CA LEU A 156 -22.82 2.95 -9.53
C LEU A 156 -22.81 4.41 -9.06
N ILE A 157 -21.85 4.75 -8.22
CA ILE A 157 -21.59 6.13 -7.82
C ILE A 157 -20.30 6.53 -8.51
N ILE A 158 -20.43 7.41 -9.50
CA ILE A 158 -19.34 7.88 -10.35
C ILE A 158 -18.95 9.26 -9.85
N VAL A 159 -17.73 9.40 -9.36
CA VAL A 159 -17.22 10.65 -8.79
C VAL A 159 -16.19 11.22 -9.73
N ASN A 160 -16.46 12.43 -10.22
CA ASN A 160 -15.53 13.17 -11.04
C ASN A 160 -14.44 13.83 -10.18
N THR A 161 -13.31 14.13 -10.79
CA THR A 161 -12.15 14.73 -10.12
C THR A 161 -12.17 16.24 -10.28
N ASN A 162 -11.28 16.85 -11.07
CA ASN A 162 -11.05 18.30 -11.04
C ASN A 162 -11.33 19.04 -12.37
N GLN A 163 -11.87 18.35 -13.37
CA GLN A 163 -12.15 18.93 -14.69
C GLN A 163 -13.44 18.37 -15.28
N MET A 164 -13.98 19.02 -16.31
CA MET A 164 -15.13 18.50 -17.06
C MET A 164 -14.82 17.10 -17.59
N ASN A 165 -15.80 16.20 -17.57
CA ASN A 165 -15.57 14.81 -17.96
C ASN A 165 -16.82 14.21 -18.60
N GLU A 166 -16.68 13.67 -19.81
CA GLU A 166 -17.73 12.87 -20.43
C GLU A 166 -17.57 11.41 -20.03
N VAL A 167 -18.63 10.84 -19.47
CA VAL A 167 -18.66 9.47 -18.96
C VAL A 167 -19.72 8.67 -19.70
N THR A 168 -19.33 7.51 -20.22
CA THR A 168 -20.22 6.53 -20.85
C THR A 168 -20.34 5.30 -19.96
N VAL A 169 -21.55 5.01 -19.49
CA VAL A 169 -21.90 3.74 -18.83
C VAL A 169 -22.41 2.79 -19.91
N LYS A 170 -21.63 1.75 -20.20
CA LYS A 170 -21.94 0.75 -21.21
C LYS A 170 -22.90 -0.29 -20.63
N ALA A 171 -24.10 -0.36 -21.22
CA ALA A 171 -25.14 -1.35 -20.96
C ALA A 171 -25.89 -1.62 -22.27
N LYS A 172 -26.95 -2.45 -22.25
CA LYS A 172 -27.84 -2.63 -23.43
C LYS A 172 -28.41 -1.29 -23.92
N HIS A 173 -28.73 -0.38 -23.01
CA HIS A 173 -29.06 1.01 -23.29
C HIS A 173 -27.96 1.90 -22.67
N PRO A 174 -26.95 2.33 -23.45
CA PRO A 174 -25.84 3.12 -22.92
C PRO A 174 -26.31 4.48 -22.37
N GLN A 175 -25.73 4.90 -21.26
CA GLN A 175 -25.97 6.21 -20.66
C GLN A 175 -24.73 7.09 -20.83
N LYS A 176 -24.90 8.32 -21.32
CA LYS A 176 -23.86 9.33 -21.39
C LYS A 176 -24.12 10.39 -20.32
N LEU A 177 -23.08 10.75 -19.58
CA LEU A 177 -23.12 11.68 -18.46
C LEU A 177 -22.04 12.74 -18.69
N SER A 178 -22.40 14.02 -18.62
CA SER A 178 -21.44 15.11 -18.59
C SER A 178 -21.28 15.56 -17.14
N LEU A 179 -20.08 15.39 -16.58
CA LEU A 179 -19.81 15.68 -15.18
C LEU A 179 -18.95 16.94 -15.04
N HIS A 180 -19.42 17.86 -14.21
CA HIS A 180 -18.63 19.01 -13.76
C HIS A 180 -17.53 18.58 -12.78
N PRO A 181 -16.48 19.41 -12.56
CA PRO A 181 -15.48 19.17 -11.52
C PRO A 181 -16.14 18.88 -10.15
N ASP A 182 -15.60 17.89 -9.45
CA ASP A 182 -16.03 17.44 -8.11
C ASP A 182 -17.51 16.97 -8.03
N GLN A 183 -18.19 16.79 -9.17
CA GLN A 183 -19.57 16.32 -9.24
C GLN A 183 -19.66 14.79 -9.19
N VAL A 184 -20.76 14.31 -8.61
CA VAL A 184 -21.09 12.89 -8.49
C VAL A 184 -22.31 12.59 -9.34
N ALA A 185 -22.28 11.48 -10.08
CA ALA A 185 -23.46 10.87 -10.69
C ALA A 185 -23.80 9.53 -10.03
N GLN A 186 -25.10 9.26 -9.91
CA GLN A 186 -25.64 8.01 -9.42
C GLN A 186 -26.44 7.32 -10.52
N VAL A 187 -26.02 6.11 -10.87
CA VAL A 187 -26.66 5.27 -11.90
C VAL A 187 -27.18 4.00 -11.24
N PHE A 188 -28.48 3.72 -11.37
CA PHE A 188 -29.11 2.52 -10.86
C PHE A 188 -28.89 1.35 -11.83
N ILE A 189 -28.43 0.21 -11.31
CA ILE A 189 -28.25 -1.01 -12.10
C ILE A 189 -29.57 -1.77 -12.12
N THR A 190 -30.27 -1.67 -13.24
CA THR A 190 -31.64 -2.18 -13.44
C THR A 190 -31.69 -3.61 -14.00
N ASP A 191 -30.60 -4.08 -14.59
CA ASP A 191 -30.48 -5.38 -15.24
C ASP A 191 -29.00 -5.83 -15.26
N ASP A 192 -28.74 -7.01 -15.81
CA ASP A 192 -27.42 -7.64 -15.92
C ASP A 192 -26.61 -7.18 -17.13
N THR A 193 -27.11 -6.22 -17.92
CA THR A 193 -26.48 -5.81 -19.18
C THR A 193 -25.34 -4.80 -19.00
N TYR A 194 -25.16 -4.27 -17.79
CA TYR A 194 -24.12 -3.30 -17.45
C TYR A 194 -22.72 -3.95 -17.49
N GLN A 195 -21.82 -3.38 -18.28
CA GLN A 195 -20.50 -3.95 -18.57
C GLN A 195 -19.34 -3.10 -18.05
N SER A 196 -19.34 -1.81 -18.35
CA SER A 196 -18.21 -0.93 -18.02
C SER A 196 -18.60 0.54 -17.87
N VAL A 197 -17.81 1.29 -17.10
CA VAL A 197 -17.82 2.75 -17.11
C VAL A 197 -16.56 3.22 -17.83
N LYS A 198 -16.69 4.14 -18.79
CA LYS A 198 -15.59 4.79 -19.50
C LYS A 198 -15.68 6.30 -19.36
N ALA A 199 -14.56 6.97 -19.18
CA ALA A 199 -14.48 8.41 -19.03
C ALA A 199 -13.30 8.97 -19.82
N ASP A 200 -13.39 10.23 -20.23
CA ASP A 200 -12.29 10.92 -20.91
C ASP A 200 -11.13 11.20 -19.94
N HIS A 201 -11.45 11.38 -18.66
CA HIS A 201 -10.49 11.68 -17.60
C HIS A 201 -10.67 10.80 -16.36
N PRO A 202 -9.65 10.68 -15.48
CA PRO A 202 -9.73 9.81 -14.31
C PRO A 202 -10.93 10.11 -13.41
N ILE A 203 -11.67 9.06 -13.07
CA ILE A 203 -12.85 9.07 -12.20
C ILE A 203 -12.72 8.02 -11.10
N THR A 204 -13.52 8.14 -10.05
CA THR A 204 -13.76 7.05 -9.10
C THR A 204 -15.09 6.38 -9.43
N VAL A 205 -15.14 5.04 -9.35
CA VAL A 205 -16.37 4.26 -9.46
C VAL A 205 -16.58 3.44 -8.19
N ILE A 206 -17.68 3.69 -7.50
CA ILE A 206 -18.13 2.92 -6.34
C ILE A 206 -19.31 2.05 -6.77
N PHE A 207 -19.28 0.79 -6.37
CA PHE A 207 -20.34 -0.18 -6.59
C PHE A 207 -20.93 -0.59 -5.24
N GLY A 208 -22.24 -0.50 -5.08
CA GLY A 208 -22.87 -0.85 -3.81
C GLY A 208 -24.38 -0.71 -3.80
N HIS A 209 -24.95 -0.98 -2.64
CA HIS A 209 -26.38 -0.97 -2.37
C HIS A 209 -26.64 -0.37 -0.99
N THR A 210 -27.60 0.55 -0.92
CA THR A 210 -27.85 1.39 0.27
C THR A 210 -28.42 0.62 1.46
N CYS A 211 -29.11 -0.50 1.20
CA CYS A 211 -29.88 -1.27 2.15
C CYS A 211 -29.86 -2.79 1.82
N ALA A 212 -28.68 -3.42 1.74
CA ALA A 212 -28.52 -4.81 1.27
C ALA A 212 -28.50 -5.88 2.38
N ILE A 213 -28.05 -5.53 3.59
CA ILE A 213 -27.82 -6.54 4.66
C ILE A 213 -29.10 -6.69 5.49
N TYR A 214 -29.97 -7.65 5.18
CA TYR A 214 -31.22 -7.81 5.94
C TYR A 214 -31.06 -8.71 7.18
N PHE A 215 -31.30 -8.16 8.36
CA PHE A 215 -31.38 -8.93 9.61
C PHE A 215 -32.38 -8.27 10.58
N ASN A 216 -33.29 -9.04 11.17
CA ASN A 216 -34.32 -8.55 12.12
C ASN A 216 -35.03 -7.27 11.67
N CYS A 217 -35.53 -7.22 10.43
CA CYS A 217 -36.18 -6.04 9.83
C CYS A 217 -35.30 -4.79 9.66
N THR A 218 -34.00 -4.88 9.95
CA THR A 218 -33.02 -3.81 9.69
C THR A 218 -32.25 -4.11 8.42
N CYS A 219 -31.77 -3.06 7.75
CA CYS A 219 -30.83 -3.19 6.66
C CYS A 219 -29.53 -2.44 6.93
N SER A 220 -28.47 -2.74 6.19
CA SER A 220 -27.22 -1.98 6.22
C SER A 220 -26.68 -1.73 4.83
N LEU A 221 -25.88 -0.67 4.73
CA LEU A 221 -25.14 -0.28 3.54
C LEU A 221 -24.12 -1.37 3.19
N LEU A 222 -23.88 -1.55 1.89
CA LEU A 222 -22.89 -2.47 1.36
C LEU A 222 -22.25 -1.83 0.13
N TYR A 223 -20.95 -1.52 0.15
CA TYR A 223 -20.29 -0.94 -1.02
C TYR A 223 -18.79 -1.18 -1.03
N THR A 224 -18.19 -1.05 -2.20
CA THR A 224 -16.74 -1.02 -2.38
C THR A 224 -16.36 -0.05 -3.50
N MET A 225 -15.13 0.47 -3.46
CA MET A 225 -14.52 1.18 -4.58
C MET A 225 -13.93 0.17 -5.57
N LEU A 226 -14.33 0.26 -6.83
CA LEU A 226 -13.78 -0.55 -7.91
C LEU A 226 -12.35 -0.11 -8.23
N SER A 227 -11.53 -1.04 -8.72
CA SER A 227 -10.21 -0.73 -9.26
C SER A 227 -10.32 -0.43 -10.75
N PRO A 228 -9.42 0.41 -11.31
CA PRO A 228 -9.32 0.60 -12.75
C PRO A 228 -9.22 -0.73 -13.51
N ALA A 229 -9.80 -0.79 -14.70
CA ALA A 229 -9.74 -1.96 -15.56
C ALA A 229 -8.29 -2.25 -15.99
N SER A 230 -7.91 -3.54 -15.95
CA SER A 230 -6.63 -4.00 -16.50
C SER A 230 -6.80 -4.43 -17.95
N GLN A 231 -5.76 -4.24 -18.76
CA GLN A 231 -5.72 -4.75 -20.13
C GLN A 231 -5.47 -6.26 -20.19
N THR A 232 -4.78 -6.80 -19.18
CA THR A 232 -4.45 -8.22 -19.05
C THR A 232 -5.16 -8.83 -17.84
N PRO A 233 -5.51 -10.13 -17.88
CA PRO A 233 -6.03 -10.83 -16.71
C PRO A 233 -5.08 -10.72 -15.51
N LEU A 234 -5.64 -10.37 -14.36
CA LEU A 234 -4.94 -10.34 -13.08
C LEU A 234 -5.28 -11.60 -12.30
N LYS A 235 -4.29 -12.12 -11.57
CA LYS A 235 -4.45 -13.28 -10.70
C LYS A 235 -4.81 -12.84 -9.28
N PHE A 236 -5.81 -13.48 -8.69
CA PHE A 236 -6.30 -13.21 -7.34
C PHE A 236 -6.33 -14.50 -6.53
N TYR A 237 -5.84 -14.43 -5.30
CA TYR A 237 -5.99 -15.48 -4.30
C TYR A 237 -7.13 -15.14 -3.35
N ILE A 238 -7.95 -16.13 -3.01
CA ILE A 238 -9.10 -15.99 -2.13
C ILE A 238 -8.70 -16.48 -0.73
N PRO A 239 -8.60 -15.62 0.29
CA PRO A 239 -8.21 -16.05 1.64
C PRO A 239 -9.32 -16.89 2.27
N THR A 240 -9.10 -18.19 2.45
CA THR A 240 -10.11 -19.15 2.97
C THR A 240 -10.59 -18.78 4.37
N VAL A 241 -9.72 -18.19 5.19
CA VAL A 241 -10.07 -17.71 6.55
C VAL A 241 -11.17 -16.64 6.57
N VAL A 242 -11.40 -15.93 5.47
CA VAL A 242 -12.47 -14.92 5.36
C VAL A 242 -13.85 -15.58 5.28
N VAL A 243 -13.89 -16.75 4.65
CA VAL A 243 -15.13 -17.48 4.28
C VAL A 243 -15.42 -18.67 5.19
N LYS A 244 -14.57 -18.93 6.18
CA LYS A 244 -14.71 -20.05 7.11
C LYS A 244 -16.09 -20.05 7.79
N GLY A 245 -16.82 -21.16 7.66
CA GLY A 245 -18.18 -21.35 8.17
C GLY A 245 -19.28 -20.64 7.37
N ALA A 246 -18.95 -20.14 6.19
CA ALA A 246 -19.79 -19.33 5.31
C ALA A 246 -19.61 -19.71 3.82
N GLU A 247 -18.90 -20.79 3.54
CA GLU A 247 -18.42 -21.19 2.22
C GLU A 247 -19.58 -21.36 1.23
N THR A 248 -20.62 -22.11 1.62
CA THR A 248 -21.81 -22.38 0.80
C THR A 248 -22.69 -21.15 0.57
N LYS A 249 -22.44 -20.05 1.30
CA LYS A 249 -23.15 -18.77 1.21
C LYS A 249 -22.26 -17.65 0.67
N THR A 250 -21.14 -18.01 0.05
CA THR A 250 -20.19 -17.07 -0.51
C THR A 250 -20.16 -17.19 -2.02
N SER A 251 -20.13 -16.06 -2.70
CA SER A 251 -20.02 -15.97 -4.15
C SER A 251 -18.90 -15.02 -4.56
N LEU A 252 -18.33 -15.26 -5.73
CA LEU A 252 -17.34 -14.42 -6.39
C LEU A 252 -18.04 -13.67 -7.52
N LEU A 253 -17.93 -12.34 -7.49
CA LEU A 253 -18.41 -11.46 -8.54
C LEU A 253 -17.21 -11.09 -9.40
N LEU A 254 -17.18 -11.61 -10.62
CA LEU A 254 -16.09 -11.43 -11.56
C LEU A 254 -16.57 -10.55 -12.70
N SER A 255 -15.81 -9.51 -13.01
CA SER A 255 -16.01 -8.71 -14.23
C SER A 255 -14.79 -8.79 -15.13
N ASN A 256 -15.04 -8.91 -16.44
CA ASN A 256 -14.04 -8.89 -17.49
C ASN A 256 -14.50 -7.89 -18.59
N LYS A 257 -13.71 -7.72 -19.64
CA LYS A 257 -13.97 -6.74 -20.71
C LYS A 257 -15.29 -6.97 -21.45
N THR A 258 -15.71 -8.24 -21.57
CA THR A 258 -16.88 -8.64 -22.35
C THR A 258 -17.92 -9.41 -21.55
N THR A 259 -17.55 -9.99 -20.42
CA THR A 259 -18.41 -10.89 -19.64
C THR A 259 -18.37 -10.53 -18.15
N THR A 260 -19.48 -10.80 -17.47
CA THR A 260 -19.61 -10.78 -16.02
C THR A 260 -20.07 -12.16 -15.57
N GLU A 261 -19.63 -12.59 -14.39
CA GLU A 261 -19.91 -13.94 -13.90
C GLU A 261 -20.05 -13.95 -12.38
N VAL A 262 -21.08 -14.64 -11.89
CA VAL A 262 -21.23 -14.97 -10.47
C VAL A 262 -20.85 -16.44 -10.29
N LYS A 263 -19.75 -16.71 -9.59
CA LYS A 263 -19.34 -18.08 -9.23
C LYS A 263 -19.63 -18.35 -7.76
N MET A 264 -20.13 -19.53 -7.43
CA MET A 264 -20.12 -19.96 -6.03
C MET A 264 -18.68 -20.21 -5.57
N PHE A 265 -18.38 -19.86 -4.33
CA PHE A 265 -17.06 -20.10 -3.76
C PHE A 265 -16.82 -21.61 -3.60
N ASP A 266 -15.66 -22.07 -4.05
CA ASP A 266 -15.20 -23.45 -3.95
C ASP A 266 -13.84 -23.48 -3.23
N LEU A 267 -13.77 -24.23 -2.13
CA LEU A 267 -12.54 -24.43 -1.35
C LEU A 267 -11.43 -25.12 -2.17
N GLY A 268 -11.79 -25.91 -3.18
CA GLY A 268 -10.85 -26.55 -4.09
C GLY A 268 -10.26 -25.60 -5.15
N LEU A 269 -10.84 -24.42 -5.34
CA LEU A 269 -10.44 -23.43 -6.34
C LEU A 269 -10.23 -22.04 -5.72
N PRO A 270 -9.24 -21.86 -4.82
CA PRO A 270 -9.01 -20.59 -4.12
C PRO A 270 -8.28 -19.54 -4.97
N VAL A 271 -8.32 -19.68 -6.30
CA VAL A 271 -7.64 -18.80 -7.25
C VAL A 271 -8.59 -18.45 -8.38
N VAL A 272 -8.63 -17.17 -8.74
CA VAL A 272 -9.37 -16.69 -9.91
C VAL A 272 -8.51 -15.74 -10.73
N GLU A 273 -8.75 -15.72 -12.04
CA GLU A 273 -8.12 -14.79 -12.96
C GLU A 273 -9.19 -13.99 -13.71
N THR A 274 -9.05 -12.66 -13.72
CA THR A 274 -9.94 -11.79 -14.49
C THR A 274 -9.26 -10.45 -14.79
N ALA A 275 -9.59 -9.81 -15.92
CA ALA A 275 -9.05 -8.51 -16.29
C ALA A 275 -9.70 -7.34 -15.53
N GLY A 276 -10.84 -7.58 -14.87
CA GLY A 276 -11.57 -6.59 -14.10
C GLY A 276 -11.52 -6.80 -12.61
N THR A 277 -12.68 -6.64 -11.98
CA THR A 277 -12.78 -6.72 -10.53
C THR A 277 -13.11 -8.15 -10.13
N ALA A 278 -12.39 -8.66 -9.13
CA ALA A 278 -12.78 -9.85 -8.38
C ALA A 278 -13.27 -9.42 -6.99
N ILE A 279 -14.54 -9.68 -6.69
CA ILE A 279 -15.15 -9.32 -5.41
C ILE A 279 -15.68 -10.57 -4.74
N LEU A 280 -15.28 -10.77 -3.48
CA LEU A 280 -15.84 -11.78 -2.61
C LEU A 280 -17.09 -11.23 -1.92
N PHE A 281 -18.23 -11.86 -2.17
CA PHE A 281 -19.52 -11.49 -1.61
C PHE A 281 -20.04 -12.57 -0.65
N HIS A 282 -20.33 -12.18 0.60
CA HIS A 282 -20.94 -13.04 1.59
C HIS A 282 -21.66 -12.22 2.66
N ALA A 283 -22.96 -12.43 2.87
CA ALA A 283 -23.77 -11.93 3.99
C ALA A 283 -23.26 -10.60 4.60
N GLY A 284 -23.38 -9.52 3.84
CA GLY A 284 -23.00 -8.18 4.27
C GLY A 284 -21.54 -7.79 4.13
N LEU A 285 -20.71 -8.66 3.57
CA LEU A 285 -19.34 -8.37 3.16
C LEU A 285 -19.27 -8.30 1.62
N LEU A 286 -18.72 -7.20 1.12
CA LEU A 286 -18.41 -6.98 -0.29
C LEU A 286 -16.92 -6.64 -0.39
N LEU A 287 -16.08 -7.68 -0.30
CA LEU A 287 -14.63 -7.53 -0.17
C LEU A 287 -13.97 -7.61 -1.55
N LYS A 288 -13.45 -6.47 -2.02
CA LYS A 288 -12.58 -6.45 -3.21
C LYS A 288 -11.30 -7.23 -2.94
N LEU A 289 -11.01 -8.24 -3.78
CA LEU A 289 -9.77 -9.01 -3.70
C LEU A 289 -8.59 -8.20 -4.26
N ILE A 290 -7.41 -8.43 -3.69
CA ILE A 290 -6.16 -7.80 -4.08
C ILE A 290 -5.51 -8.68 -5.15
N PRO A 291 -5.17 -8.16 -6.34
CA PRO A 291 -4.42 -8.92 -7.34
C PRO A 291 -2.98 -9.13 -6.88
N VAL A 292 -2.33 -10.20 -7.34
CA VAL A 292 -0.93 -10.52 -6.96
C VAL A 292 0.04 -9.38 -7.28
N THR A 293 -0.21 -8.60 -8.33
CA THR A 293 0.57 -7.41 -8.70
C THR A 293 0.57 -6.33 -7.63
N ASP A 294 -0.44 -6.31 -6.77
CA ASP A 294 -0.65 -5.29 -5.73
C ASP A 294 -0.24 -5.81 -4.34
N PHE A 295 0.34 -7.02 -4.27
CA PHE A 295 0.93 -7.52 -3.03
C PHE A 295 2.12 -6.64 -2.66
N ALA A 296 2.32 -6.48 -1.36
CA ALA A 296 3.31 -5.56 -0.84
C ALA A 296 3.97 -6.11 0.42
N ALA A 297 5.04 -5.47 0.86
CA ALA A 297 5.77 -5.90 2.02
C ALA A 297 5.32 -5.19 3.31
N CYS A 298 4.72 -4.01 3.22
CA CYS A 298 4.27 -3.25 4.39
C CYS A 298 2.87 -2.68 4.21
N TYR A 299 2.04 -2.92 5.24
CA TYR A 299 0.65 -2.50 5.31
C TYR A 299 0.34 -1.76 6.60
N PHE A 300 -0.61 -0.83 6.51
CA PHE A 300 -1.20 -0.13 7.63
C PHE A 300 -2.70 -0.39 7.74
N ILE A 301 -3.16 -0.57 8.98
CA ILE A 301 -4.56 -0.79 9.30
C ILE A 301 -4.98 0.12 10.46
N ASN A 302 -6.07 0.85 10.27
CA ASN A 302 -6.69 1.60 11.34
C ASN A 302 -7.47 0.67 12.28
N PHE A 303 -7.29 0.89 13.57
CA PHE A 303 -8.16 0.31 14.59
C PHE A 303 -9.45 1.12 14.70
N LEU A 304 -10.60 0.44 14.67
CA LEU A 304 -11.90 1.07 14.87
C LEU A 304 -12.43 0.77 16.28
N PRO A 305 -12.83 1.78 17.07
CA PRO A 305 -13.39 1.53 18.39
C PRO A 305 -14.77 0.86 18.32
N ASN A 306 -15.13 0.11 19.38
CA ASN A 306 -16.46 -0.51 19.56
C ASN A 306 -16.88 -1.53 18.48
N VAL A 307 -15.90 -2.12 17.79
CA VAL A 307 -16.09 -3.22 16.84
C VAL A 307 -14.97 -4.24 17.03
N ASP A 308 -15.19 -5.48 16.60
CA ASP A 308 -14.10 -6.44 16.50
C ASP A 308 -13.25 -6.09 15.29
N ASN A 309 -11.93 -5.99 15.49
CA ASN A 309 -10.97 -5.65 14.43
C ASN A 309 -10.06 -6.84 14.16
N PHE A 310 -9.92 -7.19 12.89
CA PHE A 310 -9.06 -8.29 12.45
C PHE A 310 -8.24 -7.88 11.23
N ALA A 311 -7.03 -8.41 11.14
CA ALA A 311 -6.28 -8.48 9.91
C ALA A 311 -6.39 -9.89 9.33
N VAL A 312 -6.58 -9.98 8.03
CA VAL A 312 -6.42 -11.22 7.28
C VAL A 312 -5.16 -11.09 6.45
N ILE A 313 -4.23 -12.03 6.65
CA ILE A 313 -2.90 -12.01 6.03
C ILE A 313 -2.81 -13.22 5.11
N LEU A 314 -2.37 -13.00 3.87
CA LEU A 314 -2.11 -14.04 2.88
C LEU A 314 -0.65 -13.93 2.43
N VAL A 315 0.12 -14.99 2.63
CA VAL A 315 1.57 -15.02 2.33
C VAL A 315 1.97 -16.37 1.77
N HIS A 316 3.11 -16.43 1.10
CA HIS A 316 3.70 -17.68 0.64
C HIS A 316 4.04 -18.59 1.83
N LYS A 317 3.75 -19.89 1.72
CA LYS A 317 3.84 -20.89 2.80
C LYS A 317 5.24 -21.04 3.41
N ASN A 318 6.29 -20.78 2.61
CA ASN A 318 7.70 -20.86 3.06
C ASN A 318 8.20 -19.57 3.73
N HIS A 319 7.33 -18.56 3.88
CA HIS A 319 7.71 -17.24 4.39
C HIS A 319 6.82 -16.79 5.56
N ILE A 320 6.10 -17.70 6.22
CA ILE A 320 5.27 -17.35 7.38
C ILE A 320 6.05 -16.68 8.51
N ASP A 321 7.30 -17.08 8.73
CA ASP A 321 8.16 -16.59 9.82
C ASP A 321 8.63 -15.14 9.59
N GLY A 322 8.52 -14.63 8.37
CA GLY A 322 8.91 -13.25 8.04
C GLY A 322 7.83 -12.22 8.33
N VAL A 323 6.61 -12.64 8.68
CA VAL A 323 5.49 -11.74 8.97
C VAL A 323 5.64 -11.13 10.37
N HIS A 324 5.56 -9.81 10.44
CA HIS A 324 5.64 -9.01 11.66
C HIS A 324 4.36 -8.20 11.86
N MET A 325 4.01 -7.95 13.12
CA MET A 325 2.92 -7.07 13.50
C MET A 325 3.43 -6.09 14.56
N GLY A 326 3.53 -4.81 14.18
CA GLY A 326 4.32 -3.82 14.89
C GLY A 326 5.81 -4.16 14.84
N SER A 327 6.50 -4.08 15.98
CA SER A 327 7.91 -4.42 16.13
C SER A 327 8.18 -5.90 16.38
N SER A 328 7.14 -6.73 16.51
CA SER A 328 7.26 -8.13 16.90
C SER A 328 6.93 -9.08 15.75
N PRO A 329 7.62 -10.23 15.63
CA PRO A 329 7.18 -11.31 14.76
C PRO A 329 5.75 -11.75 15.09
N LEU A 330 4.97 -12.11 14.06
CA LEU A 330 3.60 -12.55 14.23
C LEU A 330 3.57 -13.97 14.81
N LYS A 331 3.16 -14.09 16.07
CA LYS A 331 3.00 -15.39 16.75
C LYS A 331 1.58 -15.91 16.55
N THR A 332 1.37 -16.73 15.54
CA THR A 332 0.11 -17.46 15.32
C THR A 332 0.39 -18.84 14.73
N THR A 333 -0.39 -19.83 15.16
CA THR A 333 -0.39 -21.19 14.59
C THR A 333 -1.54 -21.43 13.63
N ASP A 334 -2.47 -20.47 13.52
CA ASP A 334 -3.74 -20.61 12.79
C ASP A 334 -3.59 -20.27 11.31
N TRP A 335 -2.60 -20.88 10.65
CA TRP A 335 -2.37 -20.75 9.21
C TRP A 335 -3.15 -21.81 8.45
N GLU A 336 -4.02 -21.37 7.54
CA GLU A 336 -4.81 -22.24 6.67
C GLU A 336 -4.23 -22.25 5.26
N ARG A 337 -4.02 -23.44 4.71
CA ARG A 337 -3.52 -23.62 3.34
C ARG A 337 -4.61 -23.31 2.33
N LEU A 338 -4.26 -22.54 1.30
CA LEU A 338 -5.08 -22.43 0.09
C LEU A 338 -4.75 -23.63 -0.80
N THR A 339 -5.64 -24.64 -0.80
CA THR A 339 -5.49 -25.90 -1.54
C THR A 339 -5.10 -25.66 -3.00
N GLY A 340 -4.10 -26.39 -3.50
CA GLY A 340 -3.59 -26.24 -4.87
C GLY A 340 -2.66 -25.05 -5.10
N THR A 341 -2.24 -24.34 -4.04
CA THR A 341 -1.33 -23.20 -4.13
C THR A 341 -0.20 -23.27 -3.11
N ASP A 342 0.81 -22.41 -3.29
CA ASP A 342 1.88 -22.20 -2.32
C ASP A 342 1.59 -21.09 -1.31
N TYR A 343 0.32 -20.70 -1.16
CA TYR A 343 -0.10 -19.65 -0.24
C TYR A 343 -0.86 -20.21 0.96
N VAL A 344 -0.71 -19.50 2.07
CA VAL A 344 -1.45 -19.73 3.32
C VAL A 344 -2.08 -18.42 3.75
N SER A 345 -3.20 -18.50 4.47
CA SER A 345 -3.84 -17.34 5.06
C SER A 345 -4.13 -17.54 6.55
N THR A 346 -4.07 -16.45 7.31
CA THR A 346 -4.44 -16.44 8.73
C THR A 346 -5.29 -15.21 9.04
N LYS A 347 -6.05 -15.28 10.13
CA LYS A 347 -6.85 -14.17 10.64
C LYS A 347 -6.41 -13.86 12.06
N VAL A 348 -5.95 -12.65 12.29
CA VAL A 348 -5.40 -12.21 13.58
C VAL A 348 -6.19 -11.04 14.13
N LYS A 349 -6.40 -11.02 15.44
CA LYS A 349 -7.10 -9.91 16.12
C LYS A 349 -6.15 -8.71 16.21
N LEU A 350 -6.67 -7.54 15.87
CA LEU A 350 -5.93 -6.28 15.96
C LEU A 350 -6.07 -5.65 17.34
N THR A 351 -5.01 -5.01 17.79
CA THR A 351 -4.98 -4.17 19.00
C THR A 351 -4.65 -2.72 18.61
N PRO A 352 -5.05 -1.71 19.40
CA PRO A 352 -4.85 -0.30 19.05
C PRO A 352 -3.38 0.10 18.83
N ASP A 353 -2.45 -0.57 19.52
CA ASP A 353 -1.00 -0.38 19.43
C ASP A 353 -0.36 -1.04 18.20
N LYS A 354 -1.04 -2.00 17.56
CA LYS A 354 -0.48 -2.80 16.46
C LYS A 354 -1.19 -2.50 15.15
N ARG A 355 -0.74 -1.42 14.51
CA ARG A 355 -1.32 -0.89 13.26
C ARG A 355 -0.52 -1.19 12.00
N LEU A 356 0.72 -1.69 12.15
CA LEU A 356 1.60 -2.07 11.05
C LEU A 356 1.69 -3.59 10.93
N ILE A 357 1.55 -4.09 9.71
CA ILE A 357 1.79 -5.49 9.36
C ILE A 357 2.77 -5.50 8.19
N TRP A 358 3.92 -6.14 8.37
CA TRP A 358 4.97 -6.12 7.36
C TRP A 358 5.72 -7.43 7.27
N HIS A 359 6.51 -7.59 6.22
CA HIS A 359 7.27 -8.79 5.95
C HIS A 359 8.73 -8.46 5.62
N SER A 360 9.66 -9.20 6.22
CA SER A 360 11.10 -8.97 6.11
C SER A 360 11.72 -9.30 4.74
N LEU A 361 11.23 -10.34 4.05
CA LEU A 361 11.86 -10.89 2.83
C LEU A 361 10.97 -10.98 1.57
N THR A 362 9.64 -10.89 1.68
CA THR A 362 8.72 -11.13 0.56
C THR A 362 7.50 -10.21 0.63
N ILE A 363 6.61 -10.34 -0.34
CA ILE A 363 5.34 -9.61 -0.41
C ILE A 363 4.17 -10.51 -0.01
N MET A 364 3.12 -9.88 0.50
CA MET A 364 1.90 -10.51 0.98
C MET A 364 0.68 -9.68 0.60
N ALA A 365 -0.52 -10.19 0.85
CA ALA A 365 -1.73 -9.40 0.86
C ALA A 365 -2.29 -9.30 2.26
N VAL A 366 -2.79 -8.11 2.62
CA VAL A 366 -3.40 -7.86 3.93
C VAL A 366 -4.75 -7.18 3.73
N TYR A 367 -5.76 -7.69 4.41
CA TYR A 367 -7.11 -7.12 4.45
C TYR A 367 -7.45 -6.70 5.87
N PHE A 368 -8.16 -5.58 5.99
CA PHE A 368 -8.87 -5.25 7.22
C PHE A 368 -10.26 -5.90 7.19
N GLN A 369 -10.62 -6.57 8.28
CA GLN A 369 -11.97 -7.09 8.48
C GLN A 369 -12.50 -6.67 9.85
N GLY A 370 -13.71 -6.12 9.85
CA GLY A 370 -14.42 -5.74 11.05
C GLY A 370 -15.71 -6.53 11.25
N ARG A 371 -16.15 -6.65 12.51
CA ARG A 371 -17.47 -7.17 12.85
C ARG A 371 -18.13 -6.28 13.90
N ARG A 372 -19.38 -5.91 13.65
CA ARG A 372 -20.25 -5.24 14.61
C ARG A 372 -21.58 -5.97 14.66
N ASN A 373 -21.88 -6.60 15.79
CA ASN A 373 -23.01 -7.52 15.93
C ASN A 373 -22.94 -8.64 14.87
N GLN A 374 -23.88 -8.66 13.92
CA GLN A 374 -23.90 -9.61 12.80
C GLN A 374 -23.34 -9.04 11.50
N SER A 375 -23.15 -7.72 11.41
CA SER A 375 -22.63 -7.06 10.22
C SER A 375 -21.12 -7.27 10.12
N ARG A 376 -20.69 -7.87 9.02
CA ARG A 376 -19.28 -7.94 8.62
C ARG A 376 -18.98 -6.81 7.66
N PHE A 377 -17.76 -6.30 7.69
CA PHE A 377 -17.28 -5.31 6.73
C PHE A 377 -15.77 -5.45 6.60
N GLY A 378 -15.20 -4.87 5.55
CA GLY A 378 -13.76 -4.96 5.34
C GLY A 378 -13.35 -4.43 3.98
N ASN A 379 -12.06 -4.19 3.84
CA ASN A 379 -11.43 -3.68 2.63
C ASN A 379 -9.94 -4.09 2.63
N PRO A 380 -9.25 -4.02 1.48
CA PRO A 380 -7.79 -4.08 1.43
C PRO A 380 -7.14 -3.12 2.44
N ALA A 381 -6.09 -3.57 3.12
CA ALA A 381 -5.29 -2.71 3.99
C ALA A 381 -4.47 -1.70 3.17
N ALA A 382 -4.07 -0.59 3.77
CA ALA A 382 -3.30 0.44 3.07
C ALA A 382 -1.87 -0.05 2.84
N VAL A 383 -1.43 -0.14 1.59
CA VAL A 383 -0.03 -0.42 1.25
C VAL A 383 0.81 0.81 1.59
N LEU A 384 1.89 0.63 2.34
CA LEU A 384 2.86 1.69 2.61
C LEU A 384 4.15 1.50 1.80
N SER A 385 4.57 0.25 1.57
CA SER A 385 5.74 -0.07 0.76
C SER A 385 5.62 -1.47 0.15
N LYS A 386 5.98 -1.60 -1.12
CA LYS A 386 6.10 -2.90 -1.81
C LYS A 386 7.44 -3.60 -1.55
N SER A 387 8.45 -2.86 -1.11
CA SER A 387 9.81 -3.40 -0.94
C SER A 387 9.99 -4.00 0.45
N PRO A 388 10.28 -5.32 0.56
CA PRO A 388 10.59 -5.93 1.85
C PRO A 388 11.96 -5.48 2.36
N ASP A 389 12.07 -5.35 3.67
CA ASP A 389 13.32 -5.08 4.37
C ASP A 389 13.27 -5.69 5.76
N TYR A 390 14.35 -6.32 6.18
CA TYR A 390 14.43 -7.03 7.46
C TYR A 390 14.32 -6.09 8.67
N ARG A 391 14.58 -4.78 8.50
CA ARG A 391 14.53 -3.77 9.55
C ARG A 391 13.12 -3.24 9.78
N GLY A 392 12.22 -3.37 8.80
CA GLY A 392 10.84 -2.89 8.91
C GLY A 392 10.26 -2.29 7.63
N CYS A 393 9.20 -1.51 7.81
CA CYS A 393 8.55 -0.77 6.74
C CYS A 393 9.41 0.40 6.24
N ILE A 394 9.97 0.32 5.03
CA ILE A 394 10.71 1.43 4.43
C ILE A 394 9.76 2.55 3.97
N SER A 395 9.99 3.77 4.44
CA SER A 395 9.39 5.01 3.90
C SER A 395 10.24 5.61 2.79
N SER A 396 11.55 5.65 3.01
CA SER A 396 12.56 6.14 2.08
C SER A 396 13.71 5.13 2.02
N PRO A 397 14.10 4.65 0.83
CA PRO A 397 15.15 3.66 0.70
C PRO A 397 16.49 4.24 1.12
N GLU A 398 17.40 3.36 1.52
CA GLU A 398 18.80 3.73 1.75
C GLU A 398 19.47 4.09 0.42
N ASN A 399 20.46 4.99 0.48
CA ASN A 399 21.27 5.35 -0.69
C ASN A 399 22.75 5.16 -0.35
N LEU A 400 23.49 4.61 -1.31
CA LEU A 400 24.92 4.34 -1.21
C LEU A 400 25.61 4.91 -2.44
N THR A 401 26.67 5.66 -2.24
CA THR A 401 27.51 6.21 -3.30
C THR A 401 28.98 6.01 -2.98
N ILE A 402 29.76 5.68 -4.00
CA ILE A 402 31.22 5.61 -3.93
C ILE A 402 31.76 6.89 -4.57
N GLY A 403 32.64 7.61 -3.89
CA GLY A 403 33.24 8.83 -4.45
C GLY A 403 34.06 8.55 -5.71
N SER A 404 34.19 9.55 -6.57
CA SER A 404 34.95 9.47 -7.83
C SER A 404 36.46 9.52 -7.64
N ASP A 405 36.93 10.08 -6.51
CA ASP A 405 38.33 10.40 -6.27
C ASP A 405 38.81 9.80 -4.95
N ALA A 406 40.03 9.28 -4.94
CA ALA A 406 40.67 8.81 -3.73
C ALA A 406 41.09 10.01 -2.86
N MET A 407 40.78 9.96 -1.56
CA MET A 407 41.02 11.03 -0.61
C MET A 407 41.39 10.45 0.76
N SER A 408 41.85 11.30 1.68
CA SER A 408 42.14 10.87 3.06
C SER A 408 40.85 10.61 3.83
N TRP A 409 40.92 9.82 4.90
CA TRP A 409 39.73 9.50 5.69
C TRP A 409 39.03 10.76 6.24
N PRO A 410 39.72 11.79 6.76
CA PRO A 410 39.06 13.03 7.17
C PRO A 410 38.37 13.77 6.00
N GLU A 411 38.99 13.79 4.82
CA GLU A 411 38.40 14.34 3.60
C GLU A 411 37.15 13.56 3.19
N SER A 412 37.18 12.22 3.27
CA SER A 412 36.05 11.33 3.00
C SER A 412 34.85 11.61 3.91
N VAL A 413 35.09 11.81 5.20
CA VAL A 413 34.03 12.19 6.15
C VAL A 413 33.39 13.52 5.75
N GLN A 414 34.20 14.52 5.39
CA GLN A 414 33.68 15.81 4.94
C GLN A 414 32.96 15.72 3.60
N TYR A 415 33.45 14.90 2.68
CA TYR A 415 32.86 14.65 1.37
C TYR A 415 31.43 14.12 1.50
N CYS A 416 31.22 13.06 2.28
CA CYS A 416 29.89 12.50 2.50
C CYS A 416 28.95 13.50 3.19
N ARG A 417 29.44 14.24 4.20
CA ARG A 417 28.65 15.25 4.92
C ARG A 417 28.19 16.39 4.03
N LYS A 418 29.03 16.85 3.09
CA LYS A 418 28.64 17.86 2.08
C LYS A 418 27.47 17.39 1.21
N GLN A 419 27.33 16.08 1.02
CA GLN A 419 26.21 15.44 0.32
C GLN A 419 25.03 15.08 1.24
N LYS A 420 25.07 15.49 2.52
CA LYS A 420 24.09 15.11 3.56
C LYS A 420 24.02 13.59 3.81
N MET A 421 25.16 12.91 3.65
CA MET A 421 25.35 11.48 3.91
C MET A 421 26.44 11.31 4.97
N GLU A 422 26.67 10.08 5.42
CA GLU A 422 27.76 9.72 6.33
C GLU A 422 28.69 8.71 5.67
N LEU A 423 29.94 8.64 6.15
CA LEU A 423 30.83 7.56 5.78
C LEU A 423 30.28 6.26 6.41
N ILE A 424 30.15 5.21 5.60
CA ILE A 424 29.32 4.05 5.95
C ILE A 424 29.77 3.34 7.22
N SER A 425 28.81 2.93 8.05
CA SER A 425 29.06 2.14 9.26
C SER A 425 28.44 0.75 9.15
N LEU A 426 29.23 -0.29 9.40
CA LEU A 426 28.89 -1.68 9.11
C LEU A 426 28.80 -2.52 10.39
N SER A 427 27.95 -2.09 11.33
CA SER A 427 27.87 -2.64 12.70
C SER A 427 27.12 -3.98 12.86
N ASN A 428 26.54 -4.51 11.78
CA ASN A 428 25.72 -5.73 11.78
C ASN A 428 25.99 -6.57 10.52
N SER A 429 26.15 -7.88 10.68
CA SER A 429 26.43 -8.85 9.61
C SER A 429 25.40 -8.87 8.46
N ASP A 430 24.10 -8.68 8.74
CA ASP A 430 23.08 -8.61 7.67
C ASP A 430 23.20 -7.32 6.85
N HIS A 431 23.52 -6.20 7.51
CA HIS A 431 23.80 -4.94 6.84
C HIS A 431 25.10 -5.04 6.02
N GLN A 432 26.16 -5.65 6.57
CA GLN A 432 27.40 -5.91 5.84
C GLN A 432 27.14 -6.66 4.54
N ARG A 433 26.43 -7.80 4.61
CA ARG A 433 26.10 -8.62 3.44
C ARG A 433 25.34 -7.81 2.37
N GLN A 434 24.31 -7.07 2.78
CA GLN A 434 23.50 -6.25 1.88
C GLN A 434 24.32 -5.16 1.18
N ILE A 435 25.21 -4.49 1.91
CA ILE A 435 26.08 -3.45 1.36
C ILE A 435 27.10 -4.04 0.40
N TYR A 436 27.72 -5.17 0.75
CA TYR A 436 28.68 -5.84 -0.12
C TYR A 436 28.05 -6.23 -1.45
N ASP A 437 26.85 -6.80 -1.45
CA ASP A 437 26.13 -7.14 -2.68
C ASP A 437 25.86 -5.90 -3.55
N LYS A 438 25.46 -4.78 -2.95
CA LYS A 438 25.23 -3.51 -3.65
C LYS A 438 26.50 -2.95 -4.29
N ILE A 439 27.61 -2.98 -3.55
CA ILE A 439 28.90 -2.48 -4.03
C ILE A 439 29.41 -3.36 -5.18
N GLN A 440 29.33 -4.70 -5.05
CA GLN A 440 29.71 -5.63 -6.12
C GLN A 440 28.89 -5.41 -7.41
N GLN A 441 27.60 -5.07 -7.30
CA GLN A 441 26.77 -4.74 -8.46
C GLN A 441 27.09 -3.38 -9.08
N ALA A 442 27.52 -2.40 -8.27
CA ALA A 442 27.85 -1.05 -8.72
C ALA A 442 29.26 -0.92 -9.32
N MET A 443 30.19 -1.80 -8.94
CA MET A 443 31.58 -1.74 -9.37
C MET A 443 31.81 -2.50 -10.69
N ASN A 444 32.22 -1.77 -11.73
CA ASN A 444 32.96 -2.33 -12.87
C ASN A 444 34.44 -2.57 -12.45
N PRO A 445 35.13 -3.57 -13.02
CA PRO A 445 36.02 -4.50 -12.30
C PRO A 445 37.41 -3.95 -11.92
N SER A 446 37.48 -2.86 -11.17
CA SER A 446 38.73 -2.43 -10.53
C SER A 446 38.64 -2.59 -9.01
N PRO A 447 39.52 -3.37 -8.37
CA PRO A 447 39.57 -3.45 -6.91
C PRO A 447 40.03 -2.11 -6.36
N GLN A 448 39.12 -1.37 -5.72
CA GLN A 448 39.40 -0.10 -5.07
C GLN A 448 39.31 -0.28 -3.55
N GLU A 449 40.33 0.19 -2.83
CA GLU A 449 40.23 0.38 -1.39
C GLU A 449 39.21 1.49 -1.10
N MET A 450 38.34 1.25 -0.13
CA MET A 450 37.20 2.10 0.17
C MET A 450 37.16 2.45 1.65
N TRP A 451 37.19 3.74 1.97
CA TRP A 451 37.07 4.22 3.34
C TRP A 451 35.68 3.91 3.92
N ILE A 452 35.66 3.33 5.12
CA ILE A 452 34.46 3.16 5.94
C ILE A 452 34.56 3.98 7.24
N GLY A 453 33.44 4.21 7.88
CA GLY A 453 33.28 5.10 9.04
C GLY A 453 33.87 4.60 10.36
N MET A 454 34.73 3.59 10.34
CA MET A 454 35.37 3.05 11.55
C MET A 454 36.71 3.70 11.81
N ARG A 455 36.97 4.03 13.08
CA ARG A 455 38.21 4.65 13.53
C ARG A 455 38.64 4.11 14.89
N ARG A 456 39.94 3.93 15.08
CA ARG A 456 40.60 3.58 16.34
C ARG A 456 40.95 4.84 17.13
N SER A 457 40.68 4.82 18.43
CA SER A 457 41.09 5.86 19.36
C SER A 457 42.57 5.73 19.73
N SER A 458 43.33 6.81 19.63
CA SER A 458 44.75 6.82 20.03
C SER A 458 44.96 6.80 21.55
N LEU A 459 43.91 7.00 22.35
CA LEU A 459 44.01 7.06 23.82
C LEU A 459 43.82 5.70 24.49
N ASN A 460 42.85 4.92 24.00
CA ASN A 460 42.42 3.67 24.62
C ASN A 460 42.35 2.50 23.63
N THR A 461 42.85 2.69 22.39
CA THR A 461 42.96 1.69 21.32
C THR A 461 41.65 1.06 20.86
N GLU A 462 40.51 1.54 21.36
CA GLU A 462 39.18 1.05 21.00
C GLU A 462 38.74 1.51 19.60
N TRP A 463 38.04 0.63 18.92
CA TRP A 463 37.39 0.91 17.64
C TRP A 463 35.99 1.48 17.85
N SER A 464 35.63 2.48 17.03
CA SER A 464 34.30 3.09 17.07
C SER A 464 33.82 3.46 15.67
N TRP A 465 32.51 3.37 15.47
CA TRP A 465 31.84 3.89 14.28
C TRP A 465 31.51 5.38 14.44
N LEU A 466 31.62 6.14 13.35
CA LEU A 466 31.22 7.56 13.31
C LEU A 466 29.77 7.80 13.75
N ASN A 467 28.87 6.86 13.45
CA ASN A 467 27.46 6.92 13.82
C ASN A 467 27.17 6.50 15.27
N LYS A 468 28.22 6.16 16.04
CA LYS A 468 28.17 5.71 17.44
C LYS A 468 27.44 4.37 17.66
N ASN A 469 27.16 3.60 16.61
CA ASN A 469 26.72 2.22 16.79
C ASN A 469 27.84 1.41 17.46
N LEU A 470 27.43 0.38 18.20
CA LEU A 470 28.36 -0.57 18.79
C LEU A 470 29.13 -1.32 17.70
N VAL A 471 30.40 -1.62 17.97
CA VAL A 471 31.24 -2.47 17.11
C VAL A 471 30.99 -3.93 17.52
N ASN A 472 29.92 -4.53 16.99
CA ASN A 472 29.54 -5.90 17.32
C ASN A 472 30.14 -6.92 16.35
N ASP A 473 29.92 -6.71 15.05
CA ASP A 473 30.39 -7.60 14.00
C ASP A 473 31.54 -6.94 13.24
N THR A 474 32.68 -7.62 13.15
CA THR A 474 33.84 -7.18 12.35
C THR A 474 34.18 -8.16 11.24
N ASN A 475 34.84 -7.68 10.21
CA ASN A 475 35.18 -8.48 9.03
C ASN A 475 36.62 -8.18 8.56
N TRP A 476 37.53 -8.21 9.53
CA TRP A 476 38.96 -7.99 9.33
C TRP A 476 39.58 -9.05 8.41
N ALA A 477 40.56 -8.65 7.61
CA ALA A 477 41.38 -9.57 6.84
C ALA A 477 42.30 -10.39 7.75
N GLU A 478 42.96 -11.39 7.17
CA GLU A 478 43.95 -12.18 7.91
C GLU A 478 45.09 -11.27 8.41
N ASN A 479 45.40 -11.37 9.71
CA ASN A 479 46.36 -10.52 10.43
C ASN A 479 45.95 -9.05 10.65
N GLU A 480 44.67 -8.70 10.42
CA GLU A 480 44.12 -7.38 10.72
C GLU A 480 43.20 -7.43 11.97
N PRO A 481 43.05 -6.34 12.73
CA PRO A 481 43.79 -5.09 12.61
C PRO A 481 45.24 -5.22 13.07
N GLY A 482 46.13 -4.45 12.46
CA GLY A 482 47.53 -4.32 12.83
C GLY A 482 47.75 -3.57 14.15
N ALA A 483 49.02 -3.36 14.50
CA ALA A 483 49.41 -2.60 15.68
C ALA A 483 48.96 -1.12 15.61
N VAL A 484 48.92 -0.41 16.74
CA VAL A 484 48.35 0.96 16.82
C VAL A 484 49.05 1.94 15.88
N GLU A 485 50.35 1.76 15.71
CA GLU A 485 51.24 2.49 14.83
C GLU A 485 50.99 2.23 13.33
N GLU A 486 50.31 1.14 12.97
CA GLU A 486 50.08 0.75 11.56
C GLU A 486 48.88 1.47 10.92
N GLY A 487 47.92 1.95 11.73
CA GLY A 487 46.74 2.60 11.19
C GLY A 487 45.76 3.09 12.24
N HIS A 488 44.85 3.99 11.88
CA HIS A 488 43.77 4.40 12.79
C HIS A 488 42.41 4.45 12.09
N CYS A 489 42.39 4.28 10.78
CA CYS A 489 41.22 4.39 9.94
C CYS A 489 41.08 3.10 9.13
N VAL A 490 39.84 2.69 8.82
CA VAL A 490 39.58 1.39 8.20
C VAL A 490 39.17 1.55 6.75
N VAL A 491 39.84 0.80 5.87
CA VAL A 491 39.36 0.56 4.51
C VAL A 491 38.69 -0.81 4.42
N MET A 492 37.79 -0.95 3.47
CA MET A 492 37.38 -2.26 2.96
C MET A 492 37.87 -2.44 1.53
N SER A 493 38.22 -3.67 1.17
CA SER A 493 38.67 -4.06 -0.16
C SER A 493 38.12 -5.42 -0.53
N ALA A 494 38.06 -5.72 -1.83
CA ALA A 494 37.54 -6.99 -2.31
C ALA A 494 38.39 -8.15 -1.77
N ASN A 495 37.73 -9.21 -1.29
CA ASN A 495 38.41 -10.40 -0.83
C ASN A 495 39.20 -11.05 -1.98
N SER A 496 40.40 -11.57 -1.71
CA SER A 496 41.27 -12.25 -2.68
C SER A 496 40.60 -13.47 -3.33
N THR A 497 39.60 -14.06 -2.67
CA THR A 497 38.77 -15.16 -3.20
C THR A 497 37.68 -14.70 -4.19
N GLY A 498 37.55 -13.39 -4.44
CA GLY A 498 36.58 -12.78 -5.34
C GLY A 498 35.14 -12.75 -4.78
N LYS A 499 34.93 -13.15 -3.52
CA LYS A 499 33.60 -13.13 -2.87
C LYS A 499 33.64 -12.28 -1.60
N GLY A 500 32.91 -11.16 -1.62
CA GLY A 500 32.77 -10.26 -0.49
C GLY A 500 33.92 -9.26 -0.35
N PHE A 501 33.92 -8.55 0.78
CA PHE A 501 34.96 -7.60 1.16
C PHE A 501 35.63 -8.07 2.45
N VAL A 502 36.81 -7.53 2.75
CA VAL A 502 37.51 -7.66 4.04
C VAL A 502 38.00 -6.28 4.45
N TRP A 503 38.28 -6.09 5.74
CA TRP A 503 38.71 -4.82 6.31
C TRP A 503 40.18 -4.86 6.70
N SER A 504 40.87 -3.73 6.55
CA SER A 504 42.23 -3.52 7.06
C SER A 504 42.35 -2.10 7.60
N ASP A 505 43.21 -1.90 8.59
CA ASP A 505 43.52 -0.56 9.05
C ASP A 505 44.68 0.08 8.29
N LYS A 506 44.61 1.40 8.17
CA LYS A 506 45.50 2.24 7.37
C LYS A 506 45.77 3.56 8.07
N GLU A 507 46.85 4.22 7.66
CA GLU A 507 47.06 5.60 8.06
C GLU A 507 45.93 6.47 7.50
N CYS A 508 45.31 7.29 8.35
CA CYS A 508 44.15 8.09 7.95
C CYS A 508 44.43 9.08 6.81
N CYS A 509 45.70 9.38 6.54
CA CYS A 509 46.16 10.27 5.47
C CYS A 509 46.32 9.58 4.11
N GLU A 510 46.31 8.24 4.06
CA GLU A 510 46.34 7.47 2.81
C GLU A 510 45.11 7.77 1.94
N LYS A 511 45.21 7.49 0.64
CA LYS A 511 44.18 7.84 -0.33
C LYS A 511 43.34 6.60 -0.68
N ALA A 512 42.06 6.63 -0.32
CA ALA A 512 41.08 5.61 -0.68
C ALA A 512 39.73 6.27 -1.02
N TYR A 513 38.81 5.51 -1.62
CA TYR A 513 37.54 6.06 -2.11
C TYR A 513 36.49 6.11 -0.98
N PRO A 514 35.78 7.24 -0.77
CA PRO A 514 34.77 7.31 0.28
C PRO A 514 33.52 6.51 -0.09
N VAL A 515 33.01 5.71 0.84
CA VAL A 515 31.68 5.08 0.70
C VAL A 515 30.68 5.85 1.55
N CYS A 516 29.93 6.71 0.88
CA CYS A 516 28.89 7.52 1.49
C CYS A 516 27.58 6.74 1.54
N TYR A 517 26.90 6.85 2.68
CA TYR A 517 25.69 6.12 2.96
C TYR A 517 24.69 7.01 3.69
N ILE A 518 23.42 6.88 3.32
CA ILE A 518 22.29 7.37 4.10
C ILE A 518 21.40 6.17 4.46
N PRO A 519 21.13 5.92 5.75
CA PRO A 519 20.28 4.82 6.17
C PRO A 519 18.85 4.98 5.65
N PRO A 520 18.08 3.89 5.53
CA PRO A 520 16.68 4.01 5.15
C PRO A 520 15.90 4.68 6.28
N ILE A 521 14.84 5.38 5.93
CA ILE A 521 13.88 5.89 6.90
C ILE A 521 12.79 4.85 7.06
N LEU A 522 12.67 4.30 8.26
CA LEU A 522 11.61 3.34 8.59
C LEU A 522 10.35 4.06 9.07
N ILE A 523 9.20 3.47 8.77
CA ILE A 523 7.90 3.87 9.29
C ILE A 523 7.75 3.27 10.68
N SER A 524 7.77 4.11 11.70
CA SER A 524 7.50 3.73 13.09
C SER A 524 6.30 4.52 13.61
N PHE A 525 5.31 3.84 14.16
CA PHE A 525 4.06 4.39 14.71
C PHE A 525 3.86 4.04 16.16
#